data_AF-A0A4Q6CI66-F1
#
_entry.id   AF-A0A4Q6CI66-F1
#
_cell.length_a   1.000
_cell.length_b   1.000
_cell.length_c   1.000
_cell.angle_alpha   90.00
_cell.angle_beta   90.00
_cell.angle_gamma   90.00
#
_symmetry.space_group_name_H-M   'P 1'
#
loop_
_entity.id
_entity.type
_entity.pdbx_description
1 polymer ?
#
loop_
_entity_poly.entity_id
_entity_poly.type
_entity_poly.pdbx_seq_one_letter_code
_entity_poly.pdbx_strand_id
1 'polypeptide(L)'
;MQTKFSARATLLSPQKKLRLKQWISNDSLENPVATASSEDVDTVDAYLDFVDLSLADQIHKKDSEALAFKEQVLLSRIRLPTTPPFKFDVDLSDAPDKSHGSARARTRISQSRKLGTTLELAHRFALHDLLDIAKGLPETSQLVFFDLSARVGIDRPSLALSDFTLLDVAVRNPIDAFQQKPSWSLAIGATRVLDERCIDCVVGGINSNFGYTFKVFRSNRIWFYGLVGPAFELSSGFEAFAHLLVAPTAGIRFKINSATIALLESRFKLGLLTKFEDLQTTATLRSSLQAWFAEVRFETSRYEDRAAAGFGLYY
;
A
#
# COMPACT_ATOMS: atom_id res chain seq x y z
N MET A 1 -6.54 -9.10 1.36
CA MET A 1 -6.47 -10.53 1.69
C MET A 1 -7.62 -10.86 2.62
N GLN A 2 -8.47 -11.81 2.23
CA GLN A 2 -9.55 -12.30 3.09
C GLN A 2 -9.00 -13.49 3.87
N THR A 3 -8.92 -13.37 5.20
CA THR A 3 -8.50 -14.47 6.07
C THR A 3 -9.72 -15.26 6.56
N LYS A 4 -9.52 -16.52 6.94
CA LYS A 4 -10.56 -17.34 7.59
C LYS A 4 -11.17 -16.61 8.80
N PHE A 5 -10.32 -16.00 9.63
CA PHE A 5 -10.74 -15.13 10.73
C PHE A 5 -11.68 -14.02 10.26
N SER A 6 -11.28 -13.22 9.27
CA SER A 6 -12.09 -12.10 8.78
C SER A 6 -13.44 -12.56 8.24
N ALA A 7 -13.48 -13.68 7.50
CA ALA A 7 -14.71 -14.26 6.98
C ALA A 7 -15.65 -14.69 8.12
N ARG A 8 -15.14 -15.44 9.10
CA ARG A 8 -15.94 -15.89 10.25
C ARG A 8 -16.43 -14.71 11.11
N ALA A 9 -15.55 -13.74 11.39
CA ALA A 9 -15.88 -12.56 12.17
C ALA A 9 -17.03 -11.74 11.53
N THR A 10 -17.16 -11.71 10.21
CA THR A 10 -18.27 -11.00 9.54
C THR A 10 -19.63 -11.64 9.80
N LEU A 11 -19.70 -12.96 9.99
CA LEU A 11 -20.93 -13.73 10.22
C LEU A 11 -21.47 -13.60 11.65
N LEU A 12 -20.65 -13.13 12.60
CA LEU A 12 -21.06 -12.96 13.98
C LEU A 12 -22.14 -11.88 14.15
N SER A 13 -23.07 -12.12 15.09
CA SER A 13 -24.04 -11.12 15.53
C SER A 13 -23.34 -9.91 16.17
N PRO A 14 -23.97 -8.72 16.26
CA PRO A 14 -23.37 -7.55 16.87
C PRO A 14 -22.87 -7.78 18.31
N GLN A 15 -23.62 -8.55 19.12
CA GLN A 15 -23.23 -8.91 20.49
C GLN A 15 -22.01 -9.83 20.51
N LYS A 16 -22.00 -10.88 19.67
CA LYS A 16 -20.84 -11.77 19.52
C LYS A 16 -19.60 -11.03 19.03
N LYS A 17 -19.75 -10.05 18.13
CA LYS A 17 -18.65 -9.17 17.68
C LYS A 17 -18.10 -8.34 18.83
N LEU A 18 -18.96 -7.78 19.69
CA LEU A 18 -18.51 -7.01 20.85
C LEU A 18 -17.72 -7.89 21.83
N ARG A 19 -18.22 -9.09 22.11
CA ARG A 19 -17.53 -10.09 22.95
C ARG A 19 -16.18 -10.49 22.36
N LEU A 20 -16.12 -10.79 21.06
CA LEU A 20 -14.86 -11.07 20.36
C LEU A 20 -13.87 -9.91 20.48
N LYS A 21 -14.32 -8.66 20.34
CA LYS A 21 -13.46 -7.49 20.54
C LYS A 21 -12.92 -7.41 21.96
N GLN A 22 -13.75 -7.67 22.96
CA GLN A 22 -13.32 -7.68 24.37
C GLN A 22 -12.24 -8.73 24.61
N TRP A 23 -12.40 -9.93 24.06
CA TRP A 23 -11.40 -11.00 24.15
C TRP A 23 -10.10 -10.66 23.42
N ILE A 24 -10.18 -9.98 22.27
CA ILE A 24 -9.00 -9.54 21.51
C ILE A 24 -8.26 -8.39 22.19
N SER A 25 -8.99 -7.48 22.84
CA SER A 25 -8.40 -6.35 23.55
C SER A 25 -7.78 -6.72 24.90
N ASN A 26 -8.00 -7.95 25.38
CA ASN A 26 -7.36 -8.42 26.58
C ASN A 26 -5.91 -8.80 26.27
N ASP A 27 -4.99 -7.91 26.64
CA ASP A 27 -3.55 -8.05 26.39
C ASP A 27 -2.88 -9.05 27.36
N SER A 28 -3.64 -9.66 28.28
CA SER A 28 -3.14 -10.75 29.11
C SER A 28 -3.19 -12.08 28.36
N LEU A 29 -2.19 -12.93 28.55
CA LEU A 29 -2.21 -14.34 28.13
C LEU A 29 -3.17 -15.19 28.98
N GLU A 30 -4.13 -14.57 29.66
CA GLU A 30 -5.21 -15.28 30.32
C GLU A 30 -6.22 -15.70 29.27
N ASN A 31 -6.57 -16.99 29.25
CA ASN A 31 -7.53 -17.56 28.32
C ASN A 31 -8.94 -16.96 28.53
N PRO A 32 -9.37 -15.99 27.70
CA PRO A 32 -10.61 -15.26 27.94
C PRO A 32 -11.85 -16.08 27.56
N VAL A 33 -11.65 -17.22 26.89
CA VAL A 33 -12.70 -18.15 26.48
C VAL A 33 -12.91 -19.30 27.46
N ALA A 34 -12.19 -19.32 28.60
CA ALA A 34 -12.34 -20.34 29.63
C ALA A 34 -13.77 -20.45 30.20
N THR A 35 -14.53 -19.34 30.19
CA THR A 35 -15.91 -19.25 30.69
C THR A 35 -16.96 -19.24 29.56
N ALA A 36 -16.56 -19.49 28.32
CA ALA A 36 -17.46 -19.50 27.17
C ALA A 36 -18.54 -20.60 27.32
N SER A 37 -19.77 -20.29 26.91
CA SER A 37 -20.89 -21.24 26.94
C SER A 37 -21.15 -21.85 25.57
N SER A 38 -22.11 -22.77 25.47
CA SER A 38 -22.57 -23.32 24.18
C SER A 38 -23.08 -22.27 23.19
N GLU A 39 -23.48 -21.09 23.66
CA GLU A 39 -23.91 -19.98 22.80
C GLU A 39 -22.73 -19.27 22.10
N ASP A 40 -21.52 -19.43 22.65
CA ASP A 40 -20.30 -18.73 22.22
C ASP A 40 -19.48 -19.46 21.16
N VAL A 41 -19.91 -20.65 20.72
CA VAL A 41 -19.12 -21.52 19.85
C VAL A 41 -18.53 -20.77 18.64
N ASP A 42 -19.35 -20.00 17.91
CA ASP A 42 -18.87 -19.25 16.74
C ASP A 42 -17.87 -18.15 17.10
N THR A 43 -18.04 -17.53 18.28
CA THR A 43 -17.16 -16.49 18.80
C THR A 43 -15.82 -17.08 19.19
N VAL A 44 -15.82 -18.25 19.84
CA VAL A 44 -14.60 -19.00 20.22
C VAL A 44 -13.87 -19.49 18.98
N ASP A 45 -14.58 -20.01 17.99
CA ASP A 45 -13.98 -20.39 16.71
C ASP A 45 -13.31 -19.19 16.01
N ALA A 46 -13.95 -18.01 16.03
CA ALA A 46 -13.37 -16.79 15.48
C ALA A 46 -12.17 -16.31 16.29
N TYR A 47 -12.22 -16.42 17.62
CA TYR A 47 -11.11 -16.09 18.49
C TYR A 47 -9.91 -17.02 18.27
N LEU A 48 -10.13 -18.32 18.10
CA LEU A 48 -9.07 -19.28 17.74
C LEU A 48 -8.43 -18.94 16.39
N ASP A 49 -9.24 -18.64 15.37
CA ASP A 49 -8.74 -18.19 14.06
C ASP A 49 -7.94 -16.87 14.18
N PHE A 50 -8.27 -16.00 15.14
CA PHE A 50 -7.49 -14.79 15.46
C PHE A 50 -6.15 -15.13 16.13
N VAL A 51 -6.14 -16.01 17.13
CA VAL A 51 -4.92 -16.45 17.83
C VAL A 51 -3.92 -17.07 16.84
N ASP A 52 -4.40 -17.91 15.92
CA ASP A 52 -3.58 -18.48 14.85
C ASP A 52 -2.96 -17.40 13.95
N LEU A 53 -3.67 -16.31 13.70
CA LEU A 53 -3.21 -15.20 12.86
C LEU A 53 -2.26 -14.25 13.60
N SER A 54 -2.57 -13.91 14.85
CA SER A 54 -1.83 -12.94 15.65
C SER A 54 -0.51 -13.51 16.17
N LEU A 55 -0.49 -14.81 16.49
CA LEU A 55 0.67 -15.52 17.01
C LEU A 55 1.38 -16.37 15.94
N ALA A 56 1.09 -16.14 14.66
CA ALA A 56 1.59 -16.98 13.55
C ALA A 56 3.12 -17.15 13.57
N ASP A 57 3.87 -16.06 13.78
CA ASP A 57 5.34 -16.08 13.81
C ASP A 57 5.87 -16.82 15.04
N GLN A 58 5.30 -16.57 16.23
CA GLN A 58 5.68 -17.22 17.48
C GLN A 58 5.39 -18.73 17.43
N ILE A 59 4.22 -19.12 16.92
CA ILE A 59 3.84 -20.53 16.72
C ILE A 59 4.77 -21.19 15.71
N HIS A 60 5.10 -20.52 14.60
CA HIS A 60 6.03 -21.04 13.61
C HIS A 60 7.44 -21.26 14.19
N LYS A 61 7.90 -20.32 15.03
CA LYS A 61 9.17 -20.39 15.77
C LYS A 61 9.13 -21.32 16.98
N LYS A 62 7.99 -21.96 17.27
CA LYS A 62 7.76 -22.86 18.41
C LYS A 62 8.00 -22.21 19.76
N ASP A 63 7.62 -20.95 19.90
CA ASP A 63 7.62 -20.25 21.18
C ASP A 63 6.72 -20.98 22.20
N SER A 64 7.28 -21.31 23.36
CA SER A 64 6.59 -22.15 24.34
C SER A 64 5.36 -21.48 24.95
N GLU A 65 5.40 -20.16 25.13
CA GLU A 65 4.32 -19.39 25.76
C GLU A 65 3.14 -19.24 24.78
N ALA A 66 3.41 -18.90 23.52
CA ALA A 66 2.39 -18.84 22.48
C ALA A 66 1.73 -20.21 22.23
N LEU A 67 2.52 -21.29 22.25
CA LEU A 67 1.99 -22.65 22.11
C LEU A 67 1.11 -23.05 23.30
N ALA A 68 1.55 -22.79 24.53
CA ALA A 68 0.77 -23.07 25.73
C ALA A 68 -0.54 -22.28 25.76
N PHE A 69 -0.50 -21.01 25.36
CA PHE A 69 -1.71 -20.19 25.25
C PHE A 69 -2.69 -20.75 24.21
N LYS A 70 -2.20 -21.09 23.01
CA LYS A 70 -3.03 -21.73 21.98
C LYS A 70 -3.63 -23.05 22.47
N GLU A 71 -2.86 -23.87 23.17
CA GLU A 71 -3.34 -25.11 23.77
C GLU A 71 -4.50 -24.85 24.75
N GLN A 72 -4.38 -23.85 25.64
CA GLN A 72 -5.46 -23.49 26.55
C GLN A 72 -6.74 -23.09 25.81
N VAL A 73 -6.65 -22.31 24.73
CA VAL A 73 -7.80 -21.93 23.91
C VAL A 73 -8.43 -23.16 23.24
N LEU A 74 -7.64 -24.09 22.74
CA LEU A 74 -8.11 -25.36 22.17
C LEU A 74 -8.81 -26.25 23.22
N LEU A 75 -8.26 -26.32 24.44
CA LEU A 75 -8.88 -27.04 25.56
C LEU A 75 -10.18 -26.39 26.04
N SER A 76 -10.33 -25.07 25.92
CA SER A 76 -11.65 -24.44 26.12
C SER A 76 -12.61 -24.81 24.99
N ARG A 77 -12.14 -24.80 23.73
CA ARG A 77 -12.97 -25.11 22.58
C ARG A 77 -13.50 -26.55 22.57
N ILE A 78 -12.72 -27.53 23.04
CA ILE A 78 -13.13 -28.95 23.05
C ILE A 78 -14.33 -29.22 23.97
N ARG A 79 -14.56 -28.36 24.98
CA ARG A 79 -15.70 -28.48 25.92
C ARG A 79 -17.02 -28.01 25.33
N LEU A 80 -16.97 -27.32 24.19
CA LEU A 80 -18.14 -26.75 23.53
C LEU A 80 -18.67 -27.68 22.43
N PRO A 81 -19.97 -27.57 22.06
CA PRO A 81 -20.55 -28.37 20.98
C PRO A 81 -19.74 -28.35 19.69
N THR A 82 -19.72 -29.48 18.98
CA THR A 82 -19.07 -29.58 17.67
C THR A 82 -19.89 -28.81 16.64
N THR A 83 -19.22 -28.00 15.83
CA THR A 83 -19.81 -27.31 14.68
C THR A 83 -19.39 -27.99 13.38
N PRO A 84 -20.23 -27.96 12.33
CA PRO A 84 -19.80 -28.38 11.01
C PRO A 84 -18.54 -27.60 10.57
N PRO A 85 -17.66 -28.21 9.76
CA PRO A 85 -16.49 -27.51 9.26
C PRO A 85 -16.86 -26.20 8.56
N PHE A 86 -16.22 -25.11 8.96
CA PHE A 86 -16.41 -23.82 8.31
C PHE A 86 -15.89 -23.91 6.87
N LYS A 87 -16.81 -23.81 5.91
CA LYS A 87 -16.47 -23.73 4.49
C LYS A 87 -16.16 -22.28 4.14
N PHE A 88 -14.91 -22.02 3.81
CA PHE A 88 -14.46 -20.76 3.26
C PHE A 88 -14.23 -20.95 1.76
N ASP A 89 -14.99 -20.22 0.95
CA ASP A 89 -14.79 -20.22 -0.50
C ASP A 89 -13.56 -19.37 -0.83
N VAL A 90 -12.53 -20.01 -1.38
CA VAL A 90 -11.32 -19.31 -1.82
C VAL A 90 -11.54 -18.92 -3.27
N ASP A 91 -11.53 -17.62 -3.56
CA ASP A 91 -11.58 -17.15 -4.93
C ASP A 91 -10.27 -17.53 -5.65
N LEU A 92 -10.30 -18.66 -6.36
CA LEU A 92 -9.16 -19.14 -7.15
C LEU A 92 -8.84 -18.24 -8.35
N SER A 93 -9.73 -17.30 -8.71
CA SER A 93 -9.43 -16.30 -9.74
C SER A 93 -8.40 -15.26 -9.28
N ASP A 94 -8.17 -15.17 -7.96
CA ASP A 94 -7.18 -14.32 -7.30
C ASP A 94 -5.93 -15.10 -6.82
N ALA A 95 -5.71 -16.31 -7.34
CA ALA A 95 -4.56 -17.11 -6.97
C ALA A 95 -3.23 -16.46 -7.44
N PRO A 96 -2.11 -16.62 -6.70
CA PRO A 96 -0.80 -16.04 -7.05
C PRO A 96 -0.33 -16.34 -8.48
N ASP A 97 -0.62 -17.54 -9.00
CA ASP A 97 -0.28 -17.95 -10.37
C ASP A 97 -1.10 -17.23 -11.46
N LYS A 98 -2.13 -16.46 -11.08
CA LYS A 98 -2.96 -15.63 -11.97
C LYS A 98 -2.55 -14.17 -11.98
N SER A 99 -1.44 -13.81 -11.32
CA SER A 99 -0.90 -12.44 -11.33
C SER A 99 -0.43 -12.01 -12.72
N HIS A 100 -0.31 -10.70 -12.94
CA HIS A 100 0.32 -10.17 -14.15
C HIS A 100 1.85 -10.33 -14.09
N GLY A 101 2.52 -10.12 -15.24
CA GLY A 101 3.98 -10.06 -15.29
C GLY A 101 4.54 -9.02 -14.33
N SER A 102 5.63 -9.34 -13.64
CA SER A 102 6.23 -8.45 -12.65
C SER A 102 6.97 -7.28 -13.31
N ALA A 103 7.47 -7.46 -14.53
CA ALA A 103 8.13 -6.40 -15.26
C ALA A 103 7.11 -5.58 -16.05
N ARG A 104 7.45 -4.32 -16.36
CA ARG A 104 6.73 -3.56 -17.37
C ARG A 104 7.60 -2.61 -18.14
N ALA A 105 7.22 -2.37 -19.39
CA ALA A 105 7.69 -1.25 -20.17
C ALA A 105 6.52 -0.27 -20.40
N ARG A 106 6.81 1.03 -20.39
CA ARG A 106 5.81 2.09 -20.57
C ARG A 106 6.36 3.17 -21.47
N THR A 107 5.49 3.71 -22.31
CA THR A 107 5.71 4.94 -23.06
C THR A 107 4.62 5.94 -22.71
N ARG A 108 4.98 7.22 -22.59
CA ARG A 108 4.07 8.29 -22.18
C ARG A 108 4.43 9.59 -22.91
N ILE A 109 3.43 10.26 -23.45
CA ILE A 109 3.55 11.65 -23.89
C ILE A 109 3.05 12.56 -22.77
N SER A 110 3.76 13.65 -22.50
CA SER A 110 3.32 14.65 -21.54
C SER A 110 3.47 16.07 -22.06
N GLN A 111 2.53 16.92 -21.65
CA GLN A 111 2.55 18.35 -21.90
C GLN A 111 2.75 19.07 -20.57
N SER A 112 3.67 20.01 -20.55
CA SER A 112 3.92 20.87 -19.39
C SER A 112 4.24 22.30 -19.82
N ARG A 113 4.02 23.29 -18.93
CA ARG A 113 4.29 24.70 -19.26
C ARG A 113 5.78 25.03 -19.33
N LYS A 114 6.61 24.36 -18.53
CA LYS A 114 8.06 24.63 -18.42
C LYS A 114 8.88 23.83 -19.42
N LEU A 115 8.49 22.58 -19.71
CA LEU A 115 9.24 21.69 -20.60
C LEU A 115 8.65 21.57 -22.00
N GLY A 116 7.41 22.00 -22.19
CA GLY A 116 6.68 21.74 -23.43
C GLY A 116 6.26 20.28 -23.53
N THR A 117 6.29 19.76 -24.74
CA THR A 117 5.94 18.37 -25.06
C THR A 117 7.15 17.47 -24.85
N THR A 118 6.97 16.38 -24.11
CA THR A 118 8.02 15.38 -23.89
C THR A 118 7.50 13.96 -24.12
N LEU A 119 8.36 13.09 -24.64
CA LEU A 119 8.15 11.65 -24.74
C LEU A 119 8.97 10.94 -23.66
N GLU A 120 8.33 10.13 -22.84
CA GLU A 120 8.96 9.38 -21.75
C GLU A 120 8.92 7.87 -22.05
N LEU A 121 10.05 7.21 -21.84
CA LEU A 121 10.18 5.76 -21.83
C LEU A 121 10.53 5.31 -20.42
N ALA A 122 9.83 4.30 -19.93
CA ALA A 122 10.07 3.74 -18.61
C ALA A 122 10.13 2.22 -18.64
N HIS A 123 10.97 1.66 -17.78
CA HIS A 123 11.15 0.23 -17.59
C HIS A 123 11.24 -0.07 -16.09
N ARG A 124 10.39 -1.00 -15.65
CA ARG A 124 10.37 -1.53 -14.29
C ARG A 124 10.68 -3.02 -14.34
N PHE A 125 11.69 -3.47 -13.61
CA PHE A 125 12.10 -4.88 -13.64
C PHE A 125 11.15 -5.80 -12.90
N ALA A 126 10.65 -5.37 -11.74
CA ALA A 126 9.84 -6.26 -10.93
C ALA A 126 8.80 -5.51 -10.11
N LEU A 127 7.67 -6.23 -9.95
CA LEU A 127 6.62 -6.16 -8.92
C LEU A 127 5.42 -5.26 -9.25
N HIS A 128 4.56 -5.07 -8.25
CA HIS A 128 3.26 -4.40 -8.34
C HIS A 128 3.25 -3.06 -7.61
N ASP A 129 2.59 -2.09 -8.23
CA ASP A 129 2.25 -0.81 -7.61
C ASP A 129 0.77 -0.75 -7.22
N LEU A 130 0.36 0.33 -6.53
CA LEU A 130 -1.02 0.50 -6.06
C LEU A 130 -2.08 0.61 -7.18
N LEU A 131 -1.65 0.85 -8.43
CA LEU A 131 -2.50 0.98 -9.61
C LEU A 131 -2.53 -0.29 -10.46
N ASP A 132 -1.70 -1.28 -10.15
CA ASP A 132 -1.72 -2.57 -10.82
C ASP A 132 -2.94 -3.40 -10.37
N ILE A 133 -3.41 -4.29 -11.25
CA ILE A 133 -4.47 -5.25 -10.89
C ILE A 133 -3.85 -6.24 -9.91
N ALA A 134 -4.24 -6.20 -8.64
CA ALA A 134 -3.61 -7.00 -7.60
C ALA A 134 -4.04 -8.48 -7.58
N LYS A 135 -4.09 -9.15 -8.74
CA LYS A 135 -4.33 -10.59 -8.79
C LYS A 135 -3.21 -11.32 -8.08
N GLY A 136 -3.54 -12.06 -7.02
CA GLY A 136 -2.56 -12.82 -6.26
C GLY A 136 -1.64 -12.00 -5.36
N LEU A 137 -1.87 -10.68 -5.26
CA LEU A 137 -1.07 -9.74 -4.48
C LEU A 137 -1.98 -8.85 -3.63
N PRO A 138 -1.58 -8.42 -2.42
CA PRO A 138 -2.43 -7.54 -1.63
C PRO A 138 -2.63 -6.18 -2.31
N GLU A 139 -3.88 -5.81 -2.65
CA GLU A 139 -4.25 -4.52 -3.28
C GLU A 139 -3.77 -3.27 -2.53
N THR A 140 -3.43 -3.41 -1.26
CA THR A 140 -3.01 -2.32 -0.39
C THR A 140 -1.51 -2.34 -0.12
N SER A 141 -0.78 -3.19 -0.83
CA SER A 141 0.67 -3.25 -0.78
C SER A 141 1.25 -2.80 -2.12
N GLN A 142 2.47 -2.31 -2.07
CA GLN A 142 3.29 -2.03 -3.23
C GLN A 142 4.70 -2.47 -2.87
N LEU A 143 5.36 -3.04 -3.88
CA LEU A 143 6.77 -3.30 -3.85
C LEU A 143 7.24 -2.96 -5.27
N VAL A 144 8.25 -2.12 -5.42
CA VAL A 144 8.85 -1.80 -6.71
C VAL A 144 10.35 -1.92 -6.54
N PHE A 145 10.98 -2.77 -7.35
CA PHE A 145 12.43 -2.83 -7.49
C PHE A 145 12.81 -2.33 -8.87
N PHE A 146 13.70 -1.35 -8.90
CA PHE A 146 14.28 -0.81 -10.13
C PHE A 146 13.21 -0.38 -11.16
N ASP A 147 12.77 0.87 -11.06
CA ASP A 147 11.98 1.56 -12.08
C ASP A 147 12.80 2.73 -12.62
N LEU A 148 13.09 2.74 -13.91
CA LEU A 148 13.86 3.79 -14.57
C LEU A 148 13.00 4.43 -15.63
N SER A 149 12.94 5.76 -15.63
CA SER A 149 12.28 6.53 -16.67
C SER A 149 13.16 7.65 -17.18
N ALA A 150 13.22 7.78 -18.50
CA ALA A 150 13.93 8.83 -19.20
C ALA A 150 12.98 9.51 -20.17
N ARG A 151 13.15 10.81 -20.38
CA ARG A 151 12.33 11.58 -21.31
C ARG A 151 13.17 12.33 -22.33
N VAL A 152 12.55 12.54 -23.48
CA VAL A 152 13.05 13.34 -24.58
C VAL A 152 12.13 14.54 -24.79
N GLY A 153 12.68 15.75 -24.79
CA GLY A 153 11.96 16.96 -25.19
C GLY A 153 11.71 16.98 -26.69
N ILE A 154 10.45 17.17 -27.10
CA ILE A 154 10.04 17.21 -28.51
C ILE A 154 10.21 18.62 -29.07
N ASP A 155 9.73 19.63 -28.33
CA ASP A 155 9.83 21.03 -28.75
C ASP A 155 11.27 21.57 -28.61
N ARG A 156 12.03 20.99 -27.69
CA ARG A 156 13.44 21.31 -27.43
C ARG A 156 14.20 20.00 -27.20
N PRO A 157 14.99 19.53 -28.17
CA PRO A 157 15.71 18.27 -28.05
C PRO A 157 16.61 18.25 -26.81
N SER A 158 16.20 17.48 -25.82
CA SER A 158 16.97 17.21 -24.61
C SER A 158 16.64 15.80 -24.14
N LEU A 159 17.64 15.08 -23.64
CA LEU A 159 17.44 13.78 -22.99
C LEU A 159 17.72 13.98 -21.51
N ALA A 160 16.76 13.62 -20.66
CA ALA A 160 16.87 13.76 -19.22
C ALA A 160 16.30 12.55 -18.50
N LEU A 161 16.85 12.28 -17.32
CA LEU A 161 16.23 11.36 -16.37
C LEU A 161 14.92 12.00 -15.87
N SER A 162 13.80 11.27 -15.95
CA SER A 162 12.55 11.69 -15.32
C SER A 162 12.55 11.28 -13.86
N ASP A 163 12.70 9.97 -13.62
CA ASP A 163 12.63 9.34 -12.31
C ASP A 163 13.41 8.03 -12.31
N PHE A 164 14.00 7.70 -11.17
CA PHE A 164 14.63 6.43 -10.87
C PHE A 164 14.21 5.96 -9.48
N THR A 165 13.66 4.75 -9.38
CA THR A 165 13.33 4.10 -8.11
C THR A 165 14.23 2.88 -7.97
N LEU A 166 15.09 2.87 -6.95
CA LEU A 166 15.81 1.65 -6.59
C LEU A 166 14.89 0.70 -5.83
N LEU A 167 14.17 1.24 -4.85
CA LEU A 167 13.26 0.51 -3.97
C LEU A 167 12.07 1.41 -3.58
N ASP A 168 10.85 0.92 -3.74
CA ASP A 168 9.66 1.56 -3.15
C ASP A 168 8.76 0.47 -2.56
N VAL A 169 8.68 0.45 -1.23
CA VAL A 169 7.85 -0.46 -0.45
C VAL A 169 6.77 0.33 0.24
N ALA A 170 5.54 -0.11 0.12
CA ALA A 170 4.41 0.51 0.80
C ALA A 170 3.44 -0.57 1.28
N VAL A 171 3.02 -0.45 2.54
CA VAL A 171 1.96 -1.27 3.12
C VAL A 171 0.90 -0.33 3.68
N ARG A 172 -0.26 -0.31 3.05
CA ARG A 172 -1.46 0.42 3.48
C ARG A 172 -2.34 -0.58 4.21
N ASN A 173 -2.25 -0.62 5.53
CA ASN A 173 -3.08 -1.48 6.38
C ASN A 173 -4.31 -0.69 6.80
N PRO A 174 -5.50 -0.91 6.20
CA PRO A 174 -6.66 -0.16 6.62
C PRO A 174 -7.06 -0.59 8.03
N ILE A 175 -7.22 0.38 8.93
CA ILE A 175 -7.66 0.10 10.29
C ILE A 175 -9.08 -0.42 10.25
N ASP A 176 -9.31 -1.54 10.92
CA ASP A 176 -10.64 -2.00 11.27
C ASP A 176 -10.70 -2.42 12.75
N ALA A 177 -11.82 -3.00 13.16
CA ALA A 177 -12.05 -3.32 14.56
C ALA A 177 -11.14 -4.44 15.11
N PHE A 178 -10.43 -5.16 14.25
CA PHE A 178 -9.59 -6.29 14.60
C PHE A 178 -8.14 -6.14 14.11
N GLN A 179 -7.91 -5.38 13.04
CA GLN A 179 -6.58 -5.07 12.51
C GLN A 179 -6.26 -3.58 12.72
N GLN A 180 -5.39 -3.29 13.68
CA GLN A 180 -4.93 -1.93 14.01
C GLN A 180 -3.47 -1.68 13.62
N LYS A 181 -2.90 -2.51 12.74
CA LYS A 181 -1.50 -2.37 12.32
C LYS A 181 -1.31 -1.04 11.57
N PRO A 182 -0.28 -0.25 11.91
CA PRO A 182 0.00 0.99 11.19
C PRO A 182 0.35 0.71 9.72
N SER A 183 0.10 1.71 8.89
CA SER A 183 0.58 1.76 7.52
C SER A 183 1.97 2.36 7.48
N TRP A 184 2.78 1.94 6.52
CA TRP A 184 4.14 2.46 6.37
C TRP A 184 4.58 2.48 4.91
N SER A 185 5.62 3.24 4.62
CA SER A 185 6.34 3.18 3.36
C SER A 185 7.82 3.49 3.51
N LEU A 186 8.60 2.97 2.58
CA LEU A 186 10.01 3.26 2.38
C LEU A 186 10.26 3.44 0.88
N ALA A 187 10.76 4.59 0.47
CA ALA A 187 11.13 4.86 -0.91
C ALA A 187 12.60 5.31 -0.98
N ILE A 188 13.36 4.75 -1.92
CA ILE A 188 14.75 5.05 -2.21
C ILE A 188 14.89 5.23 -3.71
N GLY A 189 15.41 6.37 -4.15
CA GLY A 189 15.52 6.67 -5.57
C GLY A 189 16.06 8.06 -5.85
N ALA A 190 15.86 8.49 -7.08
CA ALA A 190 16.11 9.83 -7.54
C ALA A 190 14.92 10.33 -8.35
N THR A 191 14.40 11.50 -8.03
CA THR A 191 13.26 12.09 -8.73
C THR A 191 13.62 13.48 -9.22
N ARG A 192 13.00 13.89 -10.31
CA ARG A 192 13.08 15.27 -10.73
C ARG A 192 12.37 16.16 -9.72
N VAL A 193 13.02 17.25 -9.33
CA VAL A 193 12.40 18.35 -8.61
C VAL A 193 12.34 19.58 -9.51
N LEU A 194 11.20 20.25 -9.45
CA LEU A 194 10.99 21.54 -10.06
C LEU A 194 11.13 22.59 -8.97
N ASP A 195 12.14 23.46 -9.10
CA ASP A 195 12.34 24.61 -8.24
C ASP A 195 12.49 25.86 -9.13
N GLU A 196 12.18 27.04 -8.61
CA GLU A 196 12.42 28.33 -9.26
C GLU A 196 13.89 28.49 -9.71
N ARG A 197 14.81 27.88 -8.94
CA ARG A 197 16.25 27.91 -9.19
C ARG A 197 16.74 26.77 -10.08
N CYS A 198 15.94 25.72 -10.26
CA CYS A 198 16.31 24.59 -11.09
C CYS A 198 15.12 23.97 -11.81
N ILE A 199 15.10 24.13 -13.14
CA ILE A 199 13.99 23.72 -14.01
C ILE A 199 14.07 22.22 -14.38
N ASP A 200 15.18 21.54 -14.05
CA ASP A 200 15.35 20.11 -14.32
C ASP A 200 16.38 19.41 -13.41
N CYS A 201 16.31 19.66 -12.10
CA CYS A 201 17.22 19.01 -11.16
C CYS A 201 16.75 17.61 -10.81
N VAL A 202 17.71 16.71 -10.63
CA VAL A 202 17.47 15.38 -10.07
C VAL A 202 17.95 15.38 -8.63
N VAL A 203 17.09 14.91 -7.74
CA VAL A 203 17.37 14.80 -6.31
C VAL A 203 17.34 13.34 -5.94
N GLY A 204 18.45 12.83 -5.43
CA GLY A 204 18.52 11.49 -4.85
C GLY A 204 18.03 11.54 -3.41
N GLY A 205 17.33 10.51 -2.94
CA GLY A 205 16.86 10.52 -1.57
C GLY A 205 16.27 9.21 -1.06
N ILE A 206 16.00 9.22 0.23
CA ILE A 206 15.30 8.20 0.99
C ILE A 206 14.16 8.84 1.77
N ASN A 207 12.98 8.21 1.74
CA ASN A 207 11.80 8.66 2.45
C ASN A 207 11.18 7.47 3.19
N SER A 208 10.96 7.61 4.49
CA SER A 208 10.30 6.61 5.32
C SER A 208 9.09 7.25 6.00
N ASN A 209 7.90 6.70 5.81
CA ASN A 209 6.68 7.25 6.41
C ASN A 209 5.90 6.21 7.20
N PHE A 210 5.19 6.69 8.23
CA PHE A 210 4.26 5.91 9.02
C PHE A 210 2.93 6.65 9.16
N GLY A 211 1.85 5.90 9.34
CA GLY A 211 0.54 6.48 9.61
C GLY A 211 -0.57 5.46 9.43
N TYR A 212 -1.68 5.91 8.87
CA TYR A 212 -2.91 5.14 8.90
C TYR A 212 -3.63 5.14 7.56
N THR A 213 -4.31 4.03 7.31
CA THR A 213 -5.20 3.87 6.16
C THR A 213 -6.60 3.56 6.68
N PHE A 214 -7.63 4.01 5.97
CA PHE A 214 -9.03 3.78 6.31
C PHE A 214 -9.80 3.39 5.05
N LYS A 215 -10.72 2.42 5.18
CA LYS A 215 -11.66 2.07 4.10
C LYS A 215 -12.88 2.96 4.18
N VAL A 216 -13.39 3.37 3.01
CA VAL A 216 -14.71 4.00 2.91
C VAL A 216 -15.74 2.89 2.78
N PHE A 217 -16.70 2.85 3.71
CA PHE A 217 -17.61 1.72 3.90
C PHE A 217 -16.86 0.40 4.20
N ARG A 218 -17.57 -0.74 4.22
CA ARG A 218 -16.97 -2.08 4.45
C ARG A 218 -16.34 -2.67 3.18
N SER A 219 -16.05 -1.86 2.16
CA SER A 219 -15.55 -2.30 0.85
C SER A 219 -14.08 -1.95 0.67
N ASN A 220 -13.32 -2.80 -0.03
CA ASN A 220 -11.95 -2.50 -0.45
C ASN A 220 -11.87 -1.58 -1.68
N ARG A 221 -13.03 -1.17 -2.23
CA ARG A 221 -13.07 -0.34 -3.44
C ARG A 221 -12.50 1.05 -3.23
N ILE A 222 -12.67 1.63 -2.05
CA ILE A 222 -12.22 2.98 -1.77
C ILE A 222 -11.52 2.98 -0.42
N TRP A 223 -10.30 3.49 -0.40
CA TRP A 223 -9.57 3.70 0.83
C TRP A 223 -8.68 4.93 0.72
N PHE A 224 -8.46 5.58 1.85
CA PHE A 224 -7.60 6.76 1.96
C PHE A 224 -6.56 6.54 3.05
N TYR A 225 -5.45 7.27 2.95
CA TYR A 225 -4.36 7.18 3.89
C TYR A 225 -3.73 8.54 4.14
N GLY A 226 -3.14 8.66 5.32
CA GLY A 226 -2.26 9.76 5.70
C GLY A 226 -1.05 9.19 6.40
N LEU A 227 0.14 9.53 5.90
CA LEU A 227 1.42 9.09 6.42
C LEU A 227 2.31 10.33 6.63
N VAL A 228 3.25 10.22 7.56
CA VAL A 228 4.27 11.24 7.81
C VAL A 228 5.55 10.56 8.27
N GLY A 229 6.68 11.16 7.93
CA GLY A 229 7.96 10.71 8.40
C GLY A 229 9.11 11.52 7.83
N PRO A 230 10.35 11.13 8.15
CA PRO A 230 11.53 11.82 7.66
C PRO A 230 11.81 11.48 6.19
N ALA A 231 12.32 12.48 5.47
CA ALA A 231 13.00 12.28 4.20
C ALA A 231 14.39 12.91 4.24
N PHE A 232 15.33 12.28 3.55
CA PHE A 232 16.68 12.78 3.36
C PHE A 232 16.97 12.85 1.87
N GLU A 233 17.44 14.01 1.42
CA GLU A 233 17.66 14.33 0.02
C GLU A 233 19.06 14.88 -0.21
N LEU A 234 19.67 14.45 -1.32
CA LEU A 234 20.98 14.88 -1.81
C LEU A 234 20.83 15.49 -3.18
N SER A 235 21.35 16.70 -3.36
CA SER A 235 21.29 17.43 -4.63
C SER A 235 22.44 18.42 -4.74
N SER A 236 23.08 18.49 -5.90
CA SER A 236 24.01 19.59 -6.22
C SER A 236 23.29 20.86 -6.70
N GLY A 237 21.96 20.82 -6.84
CA GLY A 237 21.14 21.90 -7.40
C GLY A 237 20.50 22.83 -6.37
N PHE A 238 20.67 22.57 -5.07
CA PHE A 238 20.12 23.39 -3.98
C PHE A 238 21.21 24.16 -3.23
N GLU A 239 20.80 25.11 -2.37
CA GLU A 239 21.72 25.87 -1.50
C GLU A 239 22.56 24.96 -0.59
N ALA A 240 21.94 23.89 -0.08
CA ALA A 240 22.61 22.86 0.69
C ALA A 240 22.70 21.59 -0.13
N PHE A 241 23.85 20.90 -0.08
CA PHE A 241 24.00 19.61 -0.76
C PHE A 241 23.07 18.52 -0.18
N ALA A 242 22.73 18.64 1.10
CA ALA A 242 21.93 17.68 1.83
C ALA A 242 20.77 18.37 2.55
N HIS A 243 19.58 17.78 2.47
CA HIS A 243 18.37 18.25 3.11
C HIS A 243 17.78 17.17 4.00
N LEU A 244 17.46 17.55 5.24
CA LEU A 244 16.61 16.75 6.12
C LEU A 244 15.21 17.38 6.15
N LEU A 245 14.22 16.57 5.84
CA LEU A 245 12.85 16.99 5.55
C LEU A 245 11.85 16.20 6.39
N VAL A 246 10.68 16.79 6.64
CA VAL A 246 9.46 16.08 7.04
C VAL A 246 8.56 15.96 5.82
N ALA A 247 8.10 14.74 5.52
CA ALA A 247 7.48 14.41 4.23
C ALA A 247 6.07 13.83 4.34
N PRO A 248 5.06 14.58 4.83
CA PRO A 248 3.70 14.05 4.91
C PRO A 248 3.15 13.71 3.52
N THR A 249 2.48 12.57 3.44
CA THR A 249 1.85 12.04 2.23
C THR A 249 0.42 11.63 2.54
N ALA A 250 -0.53 12.06 1.72
CA ALA A 250 -1.92 11.64 1.82
C ALA A 250 -2.41 11.15 0.46
N GLY A 251 -3.32 10.18 0.45
CA GLY A 251 -3.88 9.72 -0.82
C GLY A 251 -5.19 8.98 -0.67
N ILE A 252 -5.87 8.81 -1.80
CA ILE A 252 -7.13 8.09 -1.94
C ILE A 252 -7.05 7.21 -3.18
N ARG A 253 -7.32 5.91 -3.01
CA ARG A 253 -7.41 4.95 -4.12
C ARG A 253 -8.86 4.55 -4.35
N PHE A 254 -9.24 4.48 -5.63
CA PHE A 254 -10.54 4.04 -6.09
C PHE A 254 -10.40 2.89 -7.08
N LYS A 255 -10.94 1.72 -6.74
CA LYS A 255 -11.14 0.62 -7.67
C LYS A 255 -12.49 0.82 -8.35
N ILE A 256 -12.47 1.36 -9.57
CA ILE A 256 -13.67 1.64 -10.37
C ILE A 256 -14.32 0.32 -10.79
N ASN A 257 -13.51 -0.61 -11.29
CA ASN A 257 -13.89 -1.98 -11.62
C ASN A 257 -12.68 -2.92 -11.47
N SER A 258 -12.74 -4.16 -11.96
CA SER A 258 -11.63 -5.12 -11.86
C SER A 258 -10.40 -4.77 -12.71
N ALA A 259 -10.55 -3.92 -13.72
CA ALA A 259 -9.52 -3.51 -14.67
C ALA A 259 -9.05 -2.06 -14.47
N THR A 260 -9.87 -1.20 -13.88
CA THR A 260 -9.63 0.24 -13.79
C THR A 260 -9.50 0.71 -12.35
N ILE A 261 -8.36 1.34 -12.04
CA ILE A 261 -8.01 1.87 -10.73
C ILE A 261 -7.59 3.33 -10.89
N ALA A 262 -8.03 4.18 -9.98
CA ALA A 262 -7.58 5.56 -9.84
C ALA A 262 -6.86 5.77 -8.51
N LEU A 263 -5.86 6.64 -8.49
CA LEU A 263 -5.12 7.07 -7.31
C LEU A 263 -4.94 8.59 -7.35
N LEU A 264 -5.40 9.26 -6.30
CA LEU A 264 -5.08 10.64 -6.00
C LEU A 264 -4.08 10.63 -4.84
N GLU A 265 -2.90 11.21 -5.01
CA GLU A 265 -1.88 11.28 -3.96
C GLU A 265 -1.25 12.67 -3.91
N SER A 266 -1.18 13.25 -2.72
CA SER A 266 -0.48 14.49 -2.41
C SER A 266 0.72 14.21 -1.51
N ARG A 267 1.88 14.71 -1.90
CA ARG A 267 3.15 14.63 -1.17
C ARG A 267 3.59 16.05 -0.86
N PHE A 268 3.84 16.33 0.41
CA PHE A 268 4.41 17.59 0.85
C PHE A 268 5.77 17.32 1.49
N LYS A 269 6.74 18.18 1.25
CA LYS A 269 8.08 18.14 1.85
C LYS A 269 8.36 19.47 2.50
N LEU A 270 8.82 19.44 3.75
CA LEU A 270 9.19 20.62 4.52
C LEU A 270 10.61 20.46 5.06
N GLY A 271 11.50 21.41 4.75
CA GLY A 271 12.87 21.44 5.25
C GLY A 271 12.95 21.79 6.73
N LEU A 272 13.68 20.99 7.49
CA LEU A 272 13.89 21.24 8.92
C LEU A 272 14.93 22.34 9.18
N LEU A 273 15.96 22.42 8.32
CA LEU A 273 17.09 23.34 8.46
C LEU A 273 17.26 24.28 7.26
N THR A 274 16.37 24.15 6.27
CA THR A 274 16.42 24.90 5.01
C THR A 274 15.04 25.47 4.71
N LYS A 275 14.96 26.63 4.05
CA LYS A 275 13.69 27.17 3.53
C LYS A 275 13.23 26.40 2.29
N PHE A 276 13.07 25.10 2.42
CA PHE A 276 12.61 24.22 1.36
C PHE A 276 11.18 23.80 1.67
N GLU A 277 10.29 24.01 0.71
CA GLU A 277 8.93 23.51 0.75
C GLU A 277 8.51 23.07 -0.65
N ASP A 278 7.91 21.90 -0.76
CA ASP A 278 7.42 21.37 -2.02
C ASP A 278 6.09 20.66 -1.78
N LEU A 279 5.10 20.95 -2.62
CA LEU A 279 3.80 20.29 -2.64
C LEU A 279 3.57 19.76 -4.04
N GLN A 280 3.40 18.45 -4.16
CA GLN A 280 3.08 17.78 -5.40
C GLN A 280 1.79 16.98 -5.20
N THR A 281 0.83 17.13 -6.11
CA THR A 281 -0.38 16.31 -6.15
C THR A 281 -0.47 15.61 -7.49
N THR A 282 -0.72 14.32 -7.46
CA THR A 282 -0.84 13.45 -8.63
C THR A 282 -2.21 12.79 -8.64
N ALA A 283 -2.90 12.86 -9.78
CA ALA A 283 -4.11 12.11 -10.05
C ALA A 283 -3.83 11.17 -11.21
N THR A 284 -3.89 9.87 -10.97
CA THR A 284 -3.61 8.84 -11.98
C THR A 284 -4.82 7.93 -12.14
N LEU A 285 -5.17 7.64 -13.39
CA LEU A 285 -6.18 6.65 -13.77
C LEU A 285 -5.50 5.62 -14.66
N ARG A 286 -5.51 4.34 -14.25
CA ARG A 286 -4.97 3.23 -15.04
C ARG A 286 -6.05 2.22 -15.34
N SER A 287 -6.13 1.78 -16.59
CA SER A 287 -6.99 0.68 -17.02
C SER A 287 -6.12 -0.40 -17.66
N SER A 288 -6.28 -1.65 -17.22
CA SER A 288 -5.46 -2.77 -17.69
C SER A 288 -6.33 -3.84 -18.36
N LEU A 289 -5.86 -4.36 -19.50
CA LEU A 289 -6.47 -5.43 -20.26
C LEU A 289 -5.40 -6.47 -20.61
N GLN A 290 -5.51 -7.66 -20.00
CA GLN A 290 -4.49 -8.70 -20.10
C GLN A 290 -3.11 -8.17 -19.68
N ALA A 291 -2.12 -8.23 -20.58
CA ALA A 291 -0.79 -7.71 -20.36
C ALA A 291 -0.68 -6.20 -20.63
N TRP A 292 -1.68 -5.56 -21.24
CA TRP A 292 -1.60 -4.15 -21.61
C TRP A 292 -2.24 -3.25 -20.56
N PHE A 293 -1.76 -2.01 -20.47
CA PHE A 293 -2.45 -0.97 -19.74
C PHE A 293 -2.37 0.37 -20.46
N ALA A 294 -3.39 1.21 -20.21
CA ALA A 294 -3.41 2.62 -20.56
C ALA A 294 -3.50 3.43 -19.27
N GLU A 295 -2.82 4.58 -19.25
CA GLU A 295 -2.77 5.46 -18.09
C GLU A 295 -2.91 6.92 -18.51
N VAL A 296 -3.67 7.68 -17.73
CA VAL A 296 -3.69 9.13 -17.75
C VAL A 296 -3.24 9.62 -16.38
N ARG A 297 -2.31 10.58 -16.36
CA ARG A 297 -1.76 11.18 -15.15
C ARG A 297 -1.80 12.70 -15.26
N PHE A 298 -2.36 13.32 -14.25
CA PHE A 298 -2.26 14.75 -14.00
C PHE A 298 -1.39 14.96 -12.78
N GLU A 299 -0.49 15.92 -12.87
CA GLU A 299 0.40 16.30 -11.80
C GLU A 299 0.39 17.81 -11.68
N THR A 300 0.19 18.30 -10.47
CA THR A 300 0.25 19.71 -10.13
C THR A 300 1.24 19.88 -9.00
N SER A 301 2.10 20.87 -9.12
CA SER A 301 2.99 21.33 -8.06
C SER A 301 2.95 22.84 -7.97
N ARG A 302 3.62 23.41 -6.98
CA ARG A 302 3.78 24.87 -6.89
C ARG A 302 4.34 25.49 -8.17
N TYR A 303 5.18 24.75 -8.89
CA TYR A 303 5.98 25.30 -9.99
C TYR A 303 5.45 24.91 -11.39
N GLU A 304 4.63 23.86 -11.49
CA GLU A 304 4.18 23.35 -12.78
C GLU A 304 2.90 22.52 -12.69
N ASP A 305 2.12 22.59 -13.78
CA ASP A 305 1.09 21.59 -14.07
C ASP A 305 1.55 20.76 -15.27
N ARG A 306 1.37 19.45 -15.17
CA ARG A 306 1.73 18.47 -16.20
C ARG A 306 0.57 17.50 -16.40
N ALA A 307 0.17 17.33 -17.65
CA ALA A 307 -0.75 16.28 -18.07
C ALA A 307 0.00 15.26 -18.91
N ALA A 308 -0.30 13.99 -18.72
CA ALA A 308 0.35 12.93 -19.45
C ALA A 308 -0.59 11.76 -19.74
N ALA A 309 -0.37 11.12 -20.88
CA ALA A 309 -1.07 9.92 -21.28
C ALA A 309 -0.06 8.91 -21.81
N GLY A 310 -0.26 7.63 -21.51
CA GLY A 310 0.66 6.59 -21.89
C GLY A 310 0.04 5.22 -21.94
N PHE A 311 0.81 4.29 -22.49
CA PHE A 311 0.47 2.87 -22.53
C PHE A 311 1.69 2.06 -22.14
N GLY A 312 1.45 0.83 -21.69
CA GLY A 312 2.52 -0.08 -21.34
C GLY A 312 2.08 -1.52 -21.39
N LEU A 313 3.05 -2.39 -21.17
CA LEU A 313 2.94 -3.84 -21.26
C LEU A 313 3.61 -4.47 -20.04
N TYR A 314 2.91 -5.38 -19.37
CA TYR A 314 3.43 -6.29 -18.36
C TYR A 314 4.02 -7.54 -19.03
N TYR A 315 5.14 -8.04 -18.50
CA TYR A 315 5.76 -9.30 -18.93
C TYR A 315 6.59 -9.95 -17.83
#